data_AF-A0A0G1AG39-F1
#
_entry.id   AF-A0A0G1AG39-F1
#
_cell.length_a   1.000
_cell.length_b   1.000
_cell.length_c   1.000
_cell.angle_alpha   90.00
_cell.angle_beta   90.00
_cell.angle_gamma   90.00
#
_symmetry.space_group_name_H-M   'P 1'
#
loop_
_entity.id
_entity.type
_entity.pdbx_description
1 polymer ?
#
loop_
_entity_poly.entity_id
_entity_poly.type
_entity_poly.pdbx_seq_one_letter_code
_entity_poly.pdbx_strand_id
1 'polypeptide(L)'
;MNDANGIQKQENNNSETRDTQINSPEKNTNKSRKGRKNLTIVILSMLVLTILVAGYFLYQDWQITMRKARQNMELASGTPTPDITAIPTIDISPKTPTNFPNSFTYNNFTVSYPDDWHLLDASTDENFPISRRLTPLYPADSSKVIALQKDDVNLILTIQEVDGSSAGGIFFDNKEYNEYVSNRDVVHIGNSTFYLSRNIHSASALVDSHGGPYTWSALSEYFPNKETRPGTFFKGYNDVITRNGYLYNFILVSENGGQTDSEIQNEMVSILESIEW
;
A
#
# COMPACT_ATOMS: atom_id res chain seq x y z
N MET A 1 58.87 -20.92 63.14
CA MET A 1 58.76 -21.39 64.53
C MET A 1 57.30 -21.68 64.82
N ASN A 2 56.99 -22.99 64.91
CA ASN A 2 56.00 -23.73 65.72
C ASN A 2 54.52 -23.28 65.67
N ASP A 3 53.60 -24.10 65.12
CA ASP A 3 52.81 -25.19 65.78
C ASP A 3 51.75 -24.63 66.75
N ALA A 4 50.56 -25.17 67.00
CA ALA A 4 49.66 -26.20 66.47
C ALA A 4 48.42 -26.18 67.42
N ASN A 5 47.28 -26.73 66.98
CA ASN A 5 46.18 -27.43 67.73
C ASN A 5 45.86 -27.07 69.20
N GLY A 6 44.59 -26.81 69.55
CA GLY A 6 43.57 -27.84 69.88
C GLY A 6 42.96 -27.53 71.26
N ILE A 7 41.68 -27.77 71.58
CA ILE A 7 41.08 -28.98 72.24
C ILE A 7 39.63 -28.55 72.62
N GLN A 8 38.56 -29.17 72.07
CA GLN A 8 37.66 -30.24 72.58
C GLN A 8 36.89 -30.06 73.92
N LYS A 9 35.55 -30.26 73.85
CA LYS A 9 34.67 -31.14 74.68
C LYS A 9 33.20 -31.01 74.17
N GLN A 10 32.54 -32.03 73.57
CA GLN A 10 31.79 -33.19 74.14
C GLN A 10 30.78 -32.80 75.25
N GLU A 11 29.52 -33.27 75.34
CA GLU A 11 28.66 -34.20 74.58
C GLU A 11 27.23 -34.15 75.21
N ASN A 12 26.23 -34.69 74.50
CA ASN A 12 25.04 -35.42 74.97
C ASN A 12 23.65 -34.77 75.28
N ASN A 13 22.70 -35.21 74.45
CA ASN A 13 21.42 -35.90 74.75
C ASN A 13 20.06 -35.15 74.74
N ASN A 14 19.27 -35.55 73.74
CA ASN A 14 17.81 -35.65 73.62
C ASN A 14 16.98 -35.66 74.92
N SER A 15 15.85 -34.95 74.97
CA SER A 15 14.53 -35.49 74.55
C SER A 15 13.38 -34.54 74.94
N GLU A 16 12.32 -34.62 74.14
CA GLU A 16 11.08 -33.85 74.09
C GLU A 16 10.30 -33.62 75.40
N THR A 17 9.55 -32.51 75.42
CA THR A 17 8.17 -32.45 75.95
C THR A 17 7.35 -31.39 75.19
N ARG A 18 6.23 -31.85 74.60
CA ARG A 18 5.05 -31.10 74.10
C ARG A 18 4.39 -30.30 75.24
N ASP A 19 3.57 -29.25 75.10
CA ASP A 19 2.81 -28.54 74.04
C ASP A 19 2.79 -27.03 74.45
N THR A 20 2.58 -26.04 73.58
CA THR A 20 1.26 -25.37 73.40
C THR A 20 1.36 -24.38 72.21
N GLN A 21 0.41 -24.46 71.28
CA GLN A 21 0.20 -23.52 70.18
C GLN A 21 -0.22 -22.11 70.66
N ILE A 22 0.37 -21.06 70.06
CA ILE A 22 -0.29 -19.75 69.88
C ILE A 22 -0.10 -19.33 68.41
N ASN A 23 -1.22 -19.03 67.75
CA ASN A 23 -1.32 -18.69 66.34
C ASN A 23 -1.00 -17.21 66.04
N SER A 24 -0.24 -17.02 64.94
CA SER A 24 -0.40 -16.01 63.84
C SER A 24 0.06 -14.55 64.01
N PRO A 25 0.39 -13.82 62.91
CA PRO A 25 0.69 -14.25 61.53
C PRO A 25 1.96 -13.65 60.88
N GLU A 26 2.50 -14.38 59.90
CA GLU A 26 3.49 -13.93 58.92
C GLU A 26 2.98 -12.79 58.03
N LYS A 27 3.81 -11.75 57.83
CA LYS A 27 3.59 -10.71 56.81
C LYS A 27 4.27 -11.12 55.50
N ASN A 28 3.54 -11.84 54.67
CA ASN A 28 3.97 -12.35 53.36
C ASN A 28 4.05 -11.21 52.30
N THR A 29 5.25 -10.91 51.79
CA THR A 29 5.57 -9.85 50.81
C THR A 29 5.28 -10.24 49.34
N ASN A 30 4.21 -10.99 49.08
CA ASN A 30 3.91 -11.51 47.73
C ASN A 30 2.81 -10.76 46.95
N LYS A 31 2.27 -9.65 47.48
CA LYS A 31 1.12 -8.95 46.86
C LYS A 31 1.48 -7.97 45.73
N SER A 32 2.73 -7.50 45.61
CA SER A 32 3.09 -6.44 44.64
C SER A 32 3.28 -6.93 43.20
N ARG A 33 3.75 -8.18 42.99
CA ARG A 33 4.03 -8.72 41.65
C ARG A 33 2.80 -9.27 40.92
N LYS A 34 1.76 -9.67 41.66
CA LYS A 34 0.50 -10.21 41.11
C LYS A 34 -0.42 -9.10 40.57
N GLY A 35 -0.41 -7.92 41.20
CA GLY A 35 -1.20 -6.75 40.76
C GLY A 35 -0.75 -6.16 39.42
N ARG A 36 0.57 -6.08 39.16
CA ARG A 36 1.10 -5.56 37.88
C ARG A 36 0.80 -6.47 36.69
N LYS A 37 0.92 -7.79 36.85
CA LYS A 37 0.58 -8.75 35.77
C LYS A 37 -0.90 -8.71 35.41
N ASN A 38 -1.78 -8.59 36.41
CA ASN A 38 -3.21 -8.48 36.18
C ASN A 38 -3.57 -7.14 35.49
N LEU A 39 -2.92 -6.04 35.87
CA LEU A 39 -3.12 -4.73 35.22
C LEU A 39 -2.66 -4.75 33.74
N THR A 40 -1.51 -5.35 33.44
CA THR A 40 -1.01 -5.49 32.06
C THR A 40 -1.95 -6.34 31.20
N ILE A 41 -2.49 -7.44 31.73
CA ILE A 41 -3.47 -8.28 31.03
C ILE A 41 -4.75 -7.49 30.76
N VAL A 42 -5.24 -6.71 31.73
CA VAL A 42 -6.45 -5.89 31.58
C VAL A 42 -6.24 -4.82 30.49
N ILE A 43 -5.10 -4.11 30.50
CA ILE A 43 -4.80 -3.11 29.47
C ILE A 43 -4.70 -3.76 28.08
N LEU A 44 -4.02 -4.89 27.96
CA LEU A 44 -3.90 -5.60 26.68
C LEU A 44 -5.27 -6.05 26.17
N SER A 45 -6.13 -6.57 27.07
CA SER A 45 -7.49 -6.99 26.71
C SER A 45 -8.39 -5.81 26.30
N MET A 46 -8.24 -4.64 26.94
CA MET A 46 -8.94 -3.43 26.50
C MET A 46 -8.47 -2.94 25.13
N LEU A 47 -7.17 -3.06 24.83
CA LEU A 47 -6.59 -2.65 23.54
C LEU A 47 -7.05 -3.58 22.41
N VAL A 48 -7.12 -4.89 22.67
CA VAL A 48 -7.72 -5.85 21.74
C VAL A 48 -9.21 -5.57 21.56
N LEU A 49 -9.94 -5.24 22.64
CA LEU A 49 -11.35 -4.92 22.55
C LEU A 49 -11.61 -3.65 21.73
N THR A 50 -10.81 -2.60 21.88
CA THR A 50 -10.94 -1.39 21.05
C THR A 50 -10.59 -1.64 19.59
N ILE A 51 -9.58 -2.47 19.29
CA ILE A 51 -9.27 -2.89 17.91
C ILE A 51 -10.45 -3.68 17.32
N LEU A 52 -11.05 -4.61 18.07
CA LEU A 52 -12.21 -5.37 17.62
C LEU A 52 -13.44 -4.48 17.40
N VAL A 53 -13.67 -3.51 18.27
CA VAL A 53 -14.79 -2.56 18.14
C VAL A 53 -14.56 -1.61 16.94
N ALA A 54 -13.35 -1.07 16.77
CA ALA A 54 -13.01 -0.25 15.61
C ALA A 54 -13.10 -1.04 14.29
N GLY A 55 -12.59 -2.28 14.28
CA GLY A 55 -12.72 -3.21 13.16
C GLY A 55 -14.19 -3.55 12.86
N TYR A 56 -15.03 -3.68 13.88
CA TYR A 56 -16.47 -3.89 13.72
C TYR A 56 -17.16 -2.66 13.09
N PHE A 57 -16.80 -1.45 13.49
CA PHE A 57 -17.33 -0.22 12.88
C PHE A 57 -16.86 -0.03 11.43
N LEU A 58 -15.58 -0.29 11.13
CA LEU A 58 -15.06 -0.28 9.76
C LEU A 58 -15.73 -1.34 8.88
N TYR A 59 -15.94 -2.53 9.44
CA TYR A 59 -16.67 -3.60 8.75
C TYR A 59 -18.15 -3.23 8.51
N GLN A 60 -18.80 -2.59 9.49
CA GLN A 60 -20.16 -2.06 9.31
C GLN A 60 -20.22 -0.98 8.24
N ASP A 61 -19.27 -0.05 8.21
CA ASP A 61 -19.23 1.02 7.21
C ASP A 61 -18.97 0.49 5.80
N TRP A 62 -18.07 -0.50 5.68
CA TRP A 62 -17.86 -1.24 4.44
C TRP A 62 -19.12 -2.00 4.00
N GLN A 63 -19.80 -2.69 4.92
CA GLN A 63 -21.07 -3.40 4.63
C GLN A 63 -22.20 -2.43 4.24
N ILE A 64 -22.30 -1.26 4.86
CA ILE A 64 -23.29 -0.23 4.51
C ILE A 64 -22.97 0.37 3.14
N THR A 65 -21.70 0.62 2.85
CA THR A 65 -21.24 1.08 1.52
C THR A 65 -21.55 0.04 0.45
N MET A 66 -21.27 -1.24 0.72
CA MET A 66 -21.60 -2.35 -0.16
C MET A 66 -23.11 -2.58 -0.28
N ARG A 67 -23.91 -2.34 0.77
CA ARG A 67 -25.39 -2.41 0.70
C ARG A 67 -25.98 -1.26 -0.07
N LYS A 68 -25.45 -0.03 0.05
CA LYS A 68 -25.84 1.12 -0.78
C LYS A 68 -25.50 0.84 -2.25
N ALA A 69 -24.33 0.28 -2.54
CA ALA A 69 -23.97 -0.19 -3.88
C ALA A 69 -24.95 -1.27 -4.41
N ARG A 70 -25.38 -2.21 -3.56
CA ARG A 70 -26.38 -3.24 -3.92
C ARG A 70 -27.81 -2.71 -4.07
N GLN A 71 -28.24 -1.76 -3.25
CA GLN A 71 -29.56 -1.14 -3.38
C GLN A 71 -29.66 -0.27 -4.63
N ASN A 72 -28.56 0.39 -5.01
CA ASN A 72 -28.45 1.07 -6.31
C ASN A 72 -28.45 0.08 -7.48
N MET A 73 -27.93 -1.14 -7.30
CA MET A 73 -28.05 -2.24 -8.30
C MET A 73 -29.50 -2.74 -8.46
N GLU A 74 -30.30 -2.83 -7.39
CA GLU A 74 -31.70 -3.29 -7.51
C GLU A 74 -32.63 -2.25 -8.14
N LEU A 75 -32.36 -0.95 -7.94
CA LEU A 75 -33.08 0.14 -8.63
C LEU A 75 -32.70 0.26 -10.11
N ALA A 76 -31.55 -0.28 -10.52
CA ALA A 76 -31.07 -0.33 -11.90
C ALA A 76 -31.50 -1.62 -12.65
N SER A 77 -32.56 -2.31 -12.20
CA SER A 77 -33.11 -3.51 -12.86
C SER A 77 -33.83 -3.26 -14.18
N GLY A 78 -33.75 -2.03 -14.72
CA GLY A 78 -33.87 -1.83 -16.16
C GLY A 78 -32.55 -2.21 -16.79
N THR A 79 -32.46 -3.39 -17.42
CA THR A 79 -31.27 -3.86 -18.13
C THR A 79 -30.66 -2.71 -18.94
N PRO A 80 -29.52 -2.11 -18.53
CA PRO A 80 -28.88 -1.13 -19.35
C PRO A 80 -28.26 -1.92 -20.50
N THR A 81 -28.91 -1.88 -21.65
CA THR A 81 -28.21 -2.18 -22.89
C THR A 81 -27.11 -1.12 -22.96
N PRO A 82 -25.82 -1.49 -22.99
CA PRO A 82 -24.77 -0.49 -23.02
C PRO A 82 -25.00 0.36 -24.26
N ASP A 83 -25.11 1.67 -24.07
CA ASP A 83 -24.89 2.61 -25.17
C ASP A 83 -23.42 2.44 -25.55
N ILE A 84 -23.18 1.63 -26.59
CA ILE A 84 -21.90 1.53 -27.27
C ILE A 84 -21.74 2.84 -28.04
N THR A 85 -21.57 3.94 -27.31
CA THR A 85 -20.98 5.13 -27.91
C THR A 85 -19.57 4.71 -28.24
N ALA A 86 -19.36 4.41 -29.53
CA ALA A 86 -18.05 4.18 -30.09
C ALA A 86 -17.14 5.29 -29.55
N ILE A 87 -16.13 4.89 -28.77
CA ILE A 87 -14.97 5.74 -28.56
C ILE A 87 -14.54 6.14 -29.97
N PRO A 88 -14.30 7.44 -30.27
CA PRO A 88 -13.75 7.80 -31.56
C PRO A 88 -12.57 6.86 -31.80
N THR A 89 -12.59 6.15 -32.93
CA THR A 89 -11.44 5.39 -33.38
C THR A 89 -10.33 6.42 -33.56
N ILE A 90 -9.54 6.62 -32.51
CA ILE A 90 -8.30 7.36 -32.59
C ILE A 90 -7.44 6.41 -33.42
N ASP A 91 -7.18 6.85 -34.64
CA ASP A 91 -6.21 6.21 -35.51
C ASP A 91 -4.95 6.01 -34.67
N ILE A 92 -4.62 4.74 -34.38
CA ILE A 92 -3.36 4.34 -33.75
C ILE A 92 -2.31 4.49 -34.83
N SER A 93 -2.16 5.71 -35.35
CA SER A 93 -0.98 6.06 -36.09
C SER A 93 0.15 5.81 -35.10
N PRO A 94 1.13 4.94 -35.40
CA PRO A 94 2.31 4.83 -34.56
C PRO A 94 2.87 6.24 -34.47
N LYS A 95 2.67 6.90 -33.31
CA LYS A 95 3.34 8.16 -33.06
C LYS A 95 4.81 7.80 -33.18
N THR A 96 5.48 8.49 -34.10
CA THR A 96 6.91 8.43 -34.30
C THR A 96 7.58 8.27 -32.93
N PRO A 97 8.43 7.25 -32.71
CA PRO A 97 9.04 7.05 -31.41
C PRO A 97 9.66 8.37 -30.99
N THR A 98 9.20 8.91 -29.86
CA THR A 98 9.86 10.04 -29.23
C THR A 98 11.28 9.55 -28.97
N ASN A 99 12.25 10.11 -29.70
CA ASN A 99 13.62 9.60 -29.69
C ASN A 99 14.26 10.05 -28.37
N PHE A 100 13.95 9.31 -27.33
CA PHE A 100 14.43 9.57 -25.99
C PHE A 100 15.89 9.09 -25.89
N PRO A 101 16.79 9.95 -25.43
CA PRO A 101 18.21 9.64 -25.32
C PRO A 101 18.51 8.64 -24.20
N ASN A 102 17.64 8.56 -23.18
CA ASN A 102 17.85 7.70 -22.02
C ASN A 102 16.79 6.60 -21.92
N SER A 103 17.19 5.46 -21.34
CA SER A 103 16.30 4.34 -21.06
C SER A 103 16.67 3.66 -19.75
N PHE A 104 15.66 3.18 -19.04
CA PHE A 104 15.79 2.25 -17.92
C PHE A 104 15.22 0.89 -18.33
N THR A 105 15.95 -0.17 -18.02
CA THR A 105 15.52 -1.56 -18.28
C THR A 105 15.64 -2.41 -17.02
N TYR A 106 14.62 -3.20 -16.75
CA TYR A 106 14.60 -4.20 -15.68
C TYR A 106 13.83 -5.44 -16.13
N ASN A 107 14.52 -6.57 -16.28
CA ASN A 107 13.97 -7.79 -16.87
C ASN A 107 13.35 -7.52 -18.26
N ASN A 108 12.05 -7.73 -18.44
CA ASN A 108 11.35 -7.48 -19.71
C ASN A 108 10.79 -6.05 -19.82
N PHE A 109 10.86 -5.27 -18.74
CA PHE A 109 10.35 -3.91 -18.71
C PHE A 109 11.40 -2.91 -19.21
N THR A 110 11.01 -2.03 -20.13
CA THR A 110 11.80 -0.86 -20.52
C THR A 110 10.94 0.40 -20.52
N VAL A 111 11.51 1.52 -20.08
CA VAL A 111 10.94 2.86 -20.20
C VAL A 111 12.01 3.83 -20.67
N SER A 112 11.68 4.68 -21.63
CA SER A 112 12.59 5.69 -22.16
C SER A 112 12.16 7.09 -21.73
N TYR A 113 13.11 8.00 -21.56
CA TYR A 113 12.86 9.34 -21.02
C TYR A 113 13.83 10.41 -21.56
N PRO A 114 13.41 11.70 -21.56
CA PRO A 114 14.27 12.82 -21.99
C PRO A 114 15.55 13.01 -21.16
N ASP A 115 16.48 13.84 -21.66
CA ASP A 115 17.75 14.15 -20.97
C ASP A 115 17.61 15.01 -19.72
N ASP A 116 16.55 15.81 -19.64
CA ASP A 116 16.28 16.70 -18.51
C ASP A 116 15.47 16.02 -17.39
N TRP A 117 15.18 14.72 -17.54
CA TRP A 117 14.63 13.88 -16.48
C TRP A 117 15.73 13.08 -15.80
N HIS A 118 15.72 13.08 -14.47
CA HIS A 118 16.69 12.36 -13.66
C HIS A 118 16.11 11.04 -13.16
N LEU A 119 16.79 9.94 -13.48
CA LEU A 119 16.47 8.63 -12.90
C LEU A 119 17.05 8.52 -11.49
N LEU A 120 16.18 8.21 -10.53
CA LEU A 120 16.54 7.83 -9.16
C LEU A 120 16.17 6.38 -8.92
N ASP A 121 16.98 5.68 -8.13
CA ASP A 121 16.84 4.27 -7.79
C ASP A 121 16.79 4.11 -6.27
N ALA A 122 15.67 3.58 -5.76
CA ALA A 122 15.45 3.50 -4.32
C ALA A 122 16.47 2.62 -3.58
N SER A 123 17.21 1.78 -4.31
CA SER A 123 18.24 0.92 -3.73
C SER A 123 19.59 1.63 -3.53
N THR A 124 19.83 2.75 -4.21
CA THR A 124 21.13 3.45 -4.22
C THR A 124 21.04 4.92 -3.84
N ASP A 125 19.90 5.57 -4.08
CA ASP A 125 19.74 7.01 -3.87
C ASP A 125 19.20 7.32 -2.47
N GLU A 126 20.04 7.94 -1.63
CA GLU A 126 19.68 8.31 -0.25
C GLU A 126 18.53 9.33 -0.19
N ASN A 127 18.38 10.14 -1.24
CA ASN A 127 17.36 11.18 -1.36
C ASN A 127 16.10 10.72 -2.11
N PHE A 128 15.93 9.40 -2.31
CA PHE A 128 14.77 8.87 -3.04
C PHE A 128 13.45 9.33 -2.38
N PRO A 129 12.47 9.85 -3.17
CA PRO A 129 11.22 10.38 -2.63
C PRO A 129 10.44 9.30 -1.88
N ILE A 130 9.91 9.64 -0.71
CA ILE A 130 9.07 8.77 0.14
C ILE A 130 9.63 7.36 0.41
N SER A 131 10.96 7.17 0.33
CA SER A 131 11.66 5.88 0.44
C SER A 131 11.23 5.06 1.66
N ARG A 132 11.19 5.68 2.84
CA ARG A 132 10.79 5.06 4.12
C ARG A 132 9.42 4.38 4.07
N ARG A 133 8.51 4.84 3.21
CA ARG A 133 7.16 4.29 3.08
C ARG A 133 7.07 3.22 2.01
N LEU A 134 7.90 3.30 0.97
CA LEU A 134 7.93 2.33 -0.12
C LEU A 134 8.69 1.07 0.27
N THR A 135 9.82 1.16 0.99
CA THR A 135 10.65 0.00 1.35
C THR A 135 9.90 -1.14 2.03
N PRO A 136 8.97 -0.91 2.99
CA PRO A 136 8.21 -2.01 3.60
C PRO A 136 7.19 -2.67 2.67
N LEU A 137 6.77 -1.97 1.61
CA LEU A 137 5.76 -2.42 0.65
C LEU A 137 6.37 -3.08 -0.58
N TYR A 138 7.56 -2.62 -0.93
CA TYR A 138 8.36 -3.07 -2.05
C TYR A 138 9.77 -3.38 -1.53
N PRO A 139 9.95 -4.57 -0.93
CA PRO A 139 11.25 -5.01 -0.42
C PRO A 139 12.26 -5.17 -1.57
N ALA A 140 13.50 -4.74 -1.37
CA ALA A 140 14.52 -4.68 -2.42
C ALA A 140 14.93 -6.05 -2.99
N ASP A 141 14.64 -7.14 -2.29
CA ASP A 141 14.90 -8.52 -2.72
C ASP A 141 13.82 -9.10 -3.64
N SER A 142 12.67 -8.45 -3.74
CA SER A 142 11.50 -8.93 -4.51
C SER A 142 10.84 -7.85 -5.39
N SER A 143 11.44 -6.66 -5.44
CA SER A 143 10.91 -5.55 -6.21
C SER A 143 11.99 -4.57 -6.65
N LYS A 144 11.68 -3.83 -7.71
CA LYS A 144 12.44 -2.70 -8.20
C LYS A 144 11.61 -1.43 -8.06
N VAL A 145 12.19 -0.39 -7.48
CA VAL A 145 11.52 0.91 -7.31
C VAL A 145 12.44 1.98 -7.86
N ILE A 146 11.95 2.74 -8.84
CA ILE A 146 12.64 3.85 -9.45
C ILE A 146 11.74 5.10 -9.45
N ALA A 147 12.33 6.27 -9.64
CA ALA A 147 11.60 7.49 -9.92
C ALA A 147 12.23 8.18 -11.12
N LEU A 148 11.40 8.71 -12.00
CA LEU A 148 11.81 9.72 -12.98
C LEU A 148 11.43 11.07 -12.38
N GLN A 149 12.43 11.90 -12.14
CA GLN A 149 12.30 13.21 -11.50
C GLN A 149 12.54 14.33 -12.51
N LYS A 150 11.66 15.33 -12.49
CA LYS A 150 11.86 16.63 -13.13
C LYS A 150 11.28 17.71 -12.23
N ASP A 151 12.06 18.74 -11.96
CA ASP A 151 11.76 19.78 -10.98
C ASP A 151 11.36 19.17 -9.62
N ASP A 152 10.21 19.56 -9.05
CA ASP A 152 9.70 19.01 -7.80
C ASP A 152 8.81 17.77 -7.98
N VAL A 153 8.62 17.29 -9.21
CA VAL A 153 7.71 16.17 -9.53
C VAL A 153 8.46 14.87 -9.76
N ASN A 154 7.93 13.79 -9.19
CA ASN A 154 8.47 12.44 -9.28
C ASN A 154 7.38 11.49 -9.79
N LEU A 155 7.62 10.89 -10.95
CA LEU A 155 6.88 9.72 -11.43
C LEU A 155 7.58 8.47 -10.89
N ILE A 156 7.04 7.90 -9.83
CA ILE A 156 7.57 6.71 -9.19
C ILE A 156 6.98 5.48 -9.85
N LEU A 157 7.84 4.54 -10.25
CA LEU A 157 7.46 3.23 -10.77
C LEU A 157 7.94 2.14 -9.80
N THR A 158 7.02 1.23 -9.47
CA THR A 158 7.32 0.03 -8.70
C THR A 158 7.06 -1.20 -9.56
N ILE A 159 8.01 -2.14 -9.58
CA ILE A 159 7.95 -3.41 -10.30
C ILE A 159 8.11 -4.53 -9.28
N GLN A 160 7.12 -5.42 -9.14
CA GLN A 160 7.14 -6.51 -8.15
C GLN A 160 6.81 -7.85 -8.80
N GLU A 161 7.55 -8.90 -8.46
CA GLU A 161 7.24 -10.28 -8.89
C GLU A 161 5.99 -10.79 -8.17
N VAL A 162 4.93 -11.18 -8.90
CA VAL A 162 3.73 -11.79 -8.31
C VAL A 162 2.94 -12.66 -9.30
N ASP A 163 2.31 -13.71 -8.76
CA ASP A 163 1.26 -14.50 -9.42
C ASP A 163 -0.12 -13.85 -9.22
N GLY A 164 -0.31 -12.69 -9.83
CA GLY A 164 -1.62 -12.08 -10.07
C GLY A 164 -2.33 -11.45 -8.86
N SER A 165 -2.80 -10.22 -9.07
CA SER A 165 -4.00 -9.62 -8.49
C SER A 165 -4.03 -8.17 -8.97
N SER A 166 -5.06 -7.77 -9.72
CA SER A 166 -5.25 -6.38 -10.13
C SER A 166 -6.18 -5.66 -9.16
N ALA A 167 -5.71 -4.57 -8.54
CA ALA A 167 -6.58 -3.62 -7.89
C ALA A 167 -7.24 -2.72 -8.96
N GLY A 168 -8.54 -2.47 -8.85
CA GLY A 168 -9.27 -1.67 -9.84
C GLY A 168 -10.76 -1.55 -9.55
N GLY A 169 -11.47 -0.89 -10.46
CA GLY A 169 -12.89 -0.58 -10.32
C GLY A 169 -13.72 -0.81 -11.60
N ILE A 170 -15.01 -0.53 -11.48
CA ILE A 170 -15.98 -0.43 -12.57
C ILE A 170 -16.74 0.89 -12.45
N PHE A 171 -17.23 1.39 -13.57
CA PHE A 171 -18.15 2.53 -13.62
C PHE A 171 -19.56 2.01 -13.81
N PHE A 172 -20.48 2.38 -12.92
CA PHE A 172 -21.89 1.97 -13.01
C PHE A 172 -22.66 2.79 -14.04
N ASP A 173 -22.21 4.02 -14.32
CA ASP A 173 -22.81 4.89 -15.32
C ASP A 173 -21.79 5.80 -16.02
N ASN A 174 -22.26 6.54 -17.04
CA ASN A 174 -21.44 7.48 -17.79
C ASN A 174 -21.05 8.72 -16.97
N LYS A 175 -21.77 9.06 -15.90
CA LYS A 175 -21.43 10.20 -15.05
C LYS A 175 -20.19 9.90 -14.24
N GLU A 176 -20.13 8.74 -13.57
CA GLU A 176 -18.95 8.27 -12.84
C GLU A 176 -17.73 8.19 -13.77
N TYR A 177 -17.91 7.64 -14.97
CA TYR A 177 -16.85 7.60 -15.98
C TYR A 177 -16.37 9.00 -16.37
N ASN A 178 -17.28 9.92 -16.69
CA ASN A 178 -16.94 11.28 -17.09
C ASN A 178 -16.24 12.06 -15.97
N GLU A 179 -16.69 11.91 -14.73
CA GLU A 179 -16.03 12.48 -13.55
C GLU A 179 -14.61 11.93 -13.40
N TYR A 180 -14.43 10.61 -13.56
CA TYR A 180 -13.13 9.95 -13.49
C TYR A 180 -12.16 10.45 -14.57
N VAL A 181 -12.59 10.57 -15.83
CA VAL A 181 -11.68 11.02 -16.92
C VAL A 181 -11.46 12.52 -16.94
N SER A 182 -12.31 13.32 -16.27
CA SER A 182 -12.23 14.80 -16.31
C SER A 182 -10.92 15.40 -15.79
N ASN A 183 -10.20 14.68 -14.94
CA ASN A 183 -8.91 15.11 -14.37
C ASN A 183 -7.76 14.17 -14.74
N ARG A 184 -7.90 13.44 -15.85
CA ARG A 184 -6.91 12.49 -16.36
C ARG A 184 -6.60 12.74 -17.83
N ASP A 185 -5.37 12.44 -18.20
CA ASP A 185 -4.94 12.40 -19.61
C ASP A 185 -4.97 10.97 -20.12
N VAL A 186 -5.28 10.83 -21.40
CA VAL A 186 -5.25 9.53 -22.08
C VAL A 186 -3.83 9.21 -22.47
N VAL A 187 -3.37 8.02 -22.12
CA VAL A 187 -2.05 7.48 -22.47
C VAL A 187 -2.25 6.18 -23.25
N HIS A 188 -1.53 5.99 -24.35
CA HIS A 188 -1.60 4.75 -25.13
C HIS A 188 -0.27 4.00 -25.04
N ILE A 189 -0.29 2.81 -24.43
CA ILE A 189 0.89 1.95 -24.30
C ILE A 189 0.60 0.66 -25.07
N GLY A 190 1.28 0.49 -26.21
CA GLY A 190 0.94 -0.54 -27.18
C GLY A 190 -0.53 -0.42 -27.64
N ASN A 191 -1.31 -1.49 -27.44
CA ASN A 191 -2.73 -1.55 -27.82
C ASN A 191 -3.70 -1.25 -26.65
N SER A 192 -3.17 -0.91 -25.47
CA SER A 192 -3.98 -0.63 -24.28
C SER A 192 -4.11 0.89 -24.06
N THR A 193 -5.29 1.30 -23.62
CA THR A 193 -5.57 2.68 -23.18
C THR A 193 -5.39 2.77 -21.68
N PHE A 194 -4.73 3.84 -21.22
CA PHE A 194 -4.55 4.15 -19.81
C PHE A 194 -4.99 5.58 -19.54
N TYR A 195 -5.26 5.87 -18.27
CA TYR A 195 -5.55 7.22 -17.79
C TYR A 195 -4.53 7.65 -16.74
N LEU A 196 -3.84 8.75 -17.00
CA LEU A 196 -2.86 9.37 -16.10
C LEU A 196 -3.50 10.51 -15.30
N SER A 197 -3.46 10.43 -13.98
CA SER A 197 -3.89 11.50 -13.06
C SER A 197 -3.07 12.77 -13.29
N ARG A 198 -3.75 13.92 -13.39
CA ARG A 198 -3.11 15.25 -13.32
C ARG A 198 -2.86 15.73 -11.90
N ASN A 199 -3.42 15.06 -10.90
CA ASN A 199 -3.22 15.42 -9.50
C ASN A 199 -1.98 14.71 -8.97
N ILE A 200 -1.15 15.46 -8.24
CA ILE A 200 0.04 14.98 -7.56
C ILE A 200 -0.16 15.06 -6.05
N HIS A 201 0.27 14.04 -5.34
CA HIS A 201 0.20 14.03 -3.89
C HIS A 201 1.45 14.68 -3.30
N SER A 202 1.29 15.46 -2.22
CA SER A 202 2.47 15.97 -1.51
C SER A 202 3.19 14.82 -0.80
N ALA A 203 4.52 14.83 -0.81
CA ALA A 203 5.33 13.81 -0.16
C ALA A 203 5.00 13.75 1.35
N SER A 204 4.73 14.90 1.97
CA SER A 204 4.29 14.99 3.37
C SER A 204 2.95 14.27 3.60
N ALA A 205 1.92 14.56 2.79
CA ALA A 205 0.63 13.89 2.89
C ALA A 205 0.75 12.39 2.63
N LEU A 206 1.63 12.00 1.70
CA LEU A 206 1.97 10.62 1.44
C LEU A 206 2.78 9.98 2.55
N VAL A 207 3.47 10.68 3.44
CA VAL A 207 4.10 10.06 4.61
C VAL A 207 3.07 9.87 5.73
N ASP A 208 2.13 10.82 5.87
CA ASP A 208 1.16 10.85 6.96
C ASP A 208 -0.10 10.00 6.72
N SER A 209 -0.38 9.63 5.47
CA SER A 209 -1.59 8.90 5.14
C SER A 209 -1.59 7.43 5.60
N HIS A 210 -2.74 6.78 5.68
CA HIS A 210 -2.84 5.35 6.00
C HIS A 210 -3.19 4.47 4.78
N GLY A 211 -3.52 5.08 3.63
CA GLY A 211 -4.04 4.37 2.45
C GLY A 211 -3.04 3.50 1.68
N GLY A 212 -1.73 3.74 1.83
CA GLY A 212 -0.70 3.06 1.03
C GLY A 212 -0.73 3.45 -0.47
N PRO A 213 0.37 3.25 -1.19
CA PRO A 213 0.55 3.66 -2.59
C PRO A 213 -0.48 3.10 -3.55
N TYR A 214 -1.11 1.97 -3.23
CA TYR A 214 -2.21 1.40 -4.00
C TYR A 214 -3.47 2.28 -4.02
N THR A 215 -3.60 3.22 -3.08
CA THR A 215 -4.70 4.21 -3.07
C THR A 215 -4.38 5.49 -3.86
N TRP A 216 -3.16 5.61 -4.38
CA TRP A 216 -2.65 6.80 -5.06
C TRP A 216 -2.06 6.48 -6.43
N SER A 217 -2.53 5.38 -7.05
CA SER A 217 -2.08 5.06 -8.40
C SER A 217 -2.42 6.21 -9.34
N ALA A 218 -1.40 6.69 -10.02
CA ALA A 218 -1.51 7.76 -10.99
C ALA A 218 -1.88 7.22 -12.37
N LEU A 219 -1.57 5.96 -12.69
CA LEU A 219 -1.83 5.37 -14.00
C LEU A 219 -2.77 4.17 -13.88
N SER A 220 -3.91 4.24 -14.55
CA SER A 220 -4.88 3.16 -14.56
C SER A 220 -5.13 2.64 -15.97
N GLU A 221 -5.07 1.32 -16.16
CA GLU A 221 -5.44 0.67 -17.42
C GLU A 221 -6.96 0.68 -17.58
N TYR A 222 -7.45 1.16 -18.72
CA TYR A 222 -8.87 1.21 -19.04
C TYR A 222 -9.34 -0.06 -19.76
N PHE A 223 -10.49 -0.56 -19.33
CA PHE A 223 -11.18 -1.69 -19.94
C PHE A 223 -12.57 -1.25 -20.38
N PRO A 224 -12.84 -1.13 -21.69
CA PRO A 224 -14.17 -0.75 -22.17
C PRO A 224 -15.23 -1.80 -21.85
N ASN A 225 -14.83 -3.08 -21.78
CA ASN A 225 -15.70 -4.22 -21.53
C ASN A 225 -15.12 -5.13 -20.45
N LYS A 226 -15.13 -4.67 -19.20
CA LYS A 226 -14.70 -5.47 -18.04
C LYS A 226 -15.84 -6.37 -17.57
N GLU A 227 -15.66 -7.67 -17.70
CA GLU A 227 -16.62 -8.66 -17.21
C GLU A 227 -16.54 -8.77 -15.69
N THR A 228 -17.69 -8.64 -15.01
CA THR A 228 -17.77 -8.73 -13.52
C THR A 228 -18.49 -9.99 -13.05
N ARG A 229 -19.35 -10.54 -13.91
CA ARG A 229 -20.09 -11.80 -13.80
C ARG A 229 -20.33 -12.31 -15.21
N PRO A 230 -20.58 -13.62 -15.39
CA PRO A 230 -20.86 -14.18 -16.71
C PRO A 230 -21.89 -13.35 -17.49
N GLY A 231 -21.46 -12.79 -18.63
CA GLY A 231 -22.29 -12.00 -19.54
C GLY A 231 -22.61 -10.56 -19.09
N THR A 232 -22.00 -10.07 -18.00
CA THR A 232 -22.21 -8.70 -17.50
C THR A 232 -20.94 -7.87 -17.64
N PHE A 233 -21.00 -6.83 -18.48
CA PHE A 233 -19.86 -5.98 -18.83
C PHE A 233 -20.09 -4.54 -18.39
N PHE A 234 -19.05 -3.93 -17.83
CA PHE A 234 -19.00 -2.52 -17.51
C PHE A 234 -17.73 -1.89 -18.08
N LYS A 235 -17.73 -0.58 -18.25
CA LYS A 235 -16.47 0.17 -18.33
C LYS A 235 -15.76 -0.01 -16.99
N GLY A 236 -14.47 -0.28 -17.02
CA GLY A 236 -13.69 -0.46 -15.80
C GLY A 236 -12.25 -0.05 -15.97
N TYR A 237 -11.51 -0.17 -14.88
CA TYR A 237 -10.09 0.18 -14.87
C TYR A 237 -9.34 -0.69 -13.87
N ASN A 238 -8.02 -0.77 -14.03
CA ASN A 238 -7.09 -1.34 -13.05
C ASN A 238 -6.02 -0.30 -12.72
N ASP A 239 -5.87 0.02 -11.45
CA ASP A 239 -4.83 0.93 -10.92
C ASP A 239 -3.47 0.24 -10.80
N VAL A 240 -3.47 -1.08 -10.87
CA VAL A 240 -2.31 -1.93 -10.76
C VAL A 240 -2.26 -2.84 -11.98
N ILE A 241 -1.16 -2.74 -12.73
CA ILE A 241 -1.01 -3.37 -14.03
C ILE A 241 -0.24 -4.68 -13.84
N THR A 242 -0.77 -5.79 -14.37
CA THR A 242 -0.08 -7.08 -14.34
C THR A 242 0.28 -7.50 -15.76
N ARG A 243 1.57 -7.68 -16.04
CA ARG A 243 2.12 -8.15 -17.32
C ARG A 243 3.39 -8.96 -17.07
N ASN A 244 3.58 -10.04 -17.83
CA ASN A 244 4.84 -10.82 -17.86
C ASN A 244 5.35 -11.29 -16.48
N GLY A 245 4.45 -11.63 -15.56
CA GLY A 245 4.79 -12.10 -14.20
C GLY A 245 5.10 -10.99 -13.19
N TYR A 246 4.93 -9.73 -13.60
CA TYR A 246 5.19 -8.56 -12.76
C TYR A 246 3.93 -7.72 -12.55
N LEU A 247 3.91 -7.06 -11.41
CA LEU A 247 2.96 -6.03 -11.01
C LEU A 247 3.64 -4.68 -11.07
N TYR A 248 2.99 -3.75 -11.77
CA TYR A 248 3.43 -2.38 -11.96
C TYR A 248 2.46 -1.42 -11.29
N ASN A 249 3.00 -0.50 -10.51
CA ASN A 249 2.25 0.62 -9.92
C ASN A 249 3.00 1.92 -10.20
N PHE A 250 2.24 2.97 -10.48
CA PHE A 250 2.75 4.28 -10.84
C PHE A 250 2.22 5.29 -9.82
N ILE A 251 3.08 6.08 -9.22
CA ILE A 251 2.68 7.05 -8.19
C ILE A 251 3.25 8.40 -8.59
N LEU A 252 2.41 9.43 -8.51
CA LEU A 252 2.81 10.79 -8.84
C LEU A 252 2.90 11.66 -7.58
N VAL A 253 4.11 12.14 -7.30
CA VAL A 253 4.45 12.79 -6.04
C VAL A 253 5.21 14.08 -6.29
N SER A 254 4.91 15.13 -5.52
CA SER A 254 5.80 16.29 -5.40
C SER A 254 6.01 16.67 -3.95
N GLU A 255 6.94 17.58 -3.68
CA GLU A 255 7.15 18.08 -2.31
C GLU A 255 5.89 18.79 -1.76
N ASN A 256 5.22 19.56 -2.61
CA ASN A 256 4.13 20.45 -2.22
C ASN A 256 2.73 19.92 -2.53
N GLY A 257 2.60 18.90 -3.39
CA GLY A 257 1.32 18.45 -3.92
C GLY A 257 0.71 19.43 -4.94
N GLY A 258 -0.44 19.07 -5.51
CA GLY A 258 -1.20 19.97 -6.40
C GLY A 258 -1.59 19.33 -7.74
N GLN A 259 -1.51 20.11 -8.81
CA GLN A 259 -1.71 19.64 -10.17
C GLN A 259 -0.39 19.71 -10.94
N THR A 260 -0.12 18.70 -11.76
CA THR A 260 1.03 18.69 -12.67
C THR A 260 0.90 19.82 -13.69
N ASP A 261 1.99 20.55 -13.92
CA ASP A 261 2.05 21.50 -15.02
C ASP A 261 1.78 20.79 -16.36
N SER A 262 1.15 21.50 -17.30
CA SER A 262 0.74 20.92 -18.59
C SER A 262 1.91 20.43 -19.42
N GLU A 263 3.06 21.11 -19.37
CA GLU A 263 4.27 20.74 -20.10
C GLU A 263 4.85 19.43 -19.53
N ILE A 264 5.06 19.39 -18.21
CA ILE A 264 5.54 18.22 -17.49
C ILE A 264 4.58 17.02 -17.69
N GLN A 265 3.27 17.26 -17.64
CA GLN A 265 2.25 16.24 -17.85
C GLN A 265 2.34 15.63 -19.27
N ASN A 266 2.53 16.45 -20.31
CA ASN A 266 2.68 15.97 -21.68
C ASN A 266 3.96 15.15 -21.88
N GLU A 267 5.06 15.52 -21.21
CA GLU A 267 6.28 14.74 -21.19
C GLU A 267 6.09 13.40 -20.47
N MET A 268 5.40 13.38 -19.32
CA MET A 268 5.06 12.13 -18.64
C MET A 268 4.21 11.21 -19.51
N VAL A 269 3.22 11.75 -20.22
CA VAL A 269 2.45 10.98 -21.21
C VAL A 269 3.41 10.35 -22.22
N SER A 270 4.33 11.14 -22.78
CA SER A 270 5.29 10.64 -23.78
C SER A 270 6.24 9.58 -23.21
N ILE A 271 6.72 9.74 -21.98
CA ILE A 271 7.53 8.75 -21.24
C ILE A 271 6.75 7.45 -21.07
N LEU A 272 5.49 7.52 -20.61
CA LEU A 272 4.66 6.35 -20.40
C LEU A 272 4.28 5.65 -21.72
N GLU A 273 4.03 6.41 -22.80
CA GLU A 273 3.81 5.86 -24.14
C GLU A 273 5.05 5.11 -24.68
N SER A 274 6.24 5.33 -24.12
CA SER A 274 7.48 4.61 -24.48
C SER A 274 7.67 3.27 -23.75
N ILE A 275 6.77 2.90 -22.85
CA ILE A 275 6.89 1.67 -22.06
C ILE A 275 6.78 0.43 -22.96
N GLU A 276 7.72 -0.49 -22.78
CA GLU A 276 7.73 -1.82 -23.37
C GLU A 276 7.70 -2.88 -22.26
N TRP A 277 6.84 -3.90 -22.40
CA TRP A 277 6.60 -4.95 -21.40
C TRP A 277 7.19 -6.30 -21.77
#